data_AF-A0A8J6HJN6-F1
#
_entry.id   AF-A0A8J6HJN6-F1
#
_cell.length_a   1.000
_cell.length_b   1.000
_cell.length_c   1.000
_cell.angle_alpha   90.00
_cell.angle_beta   90.00
_cell.angle_gamma   90.00
#
_symmetry.space_group_name_H-M   'P 1'
#
loop_
_entity.id
_entity.type
_entity.pdbx_description
1 polymer ?
#
loop_
_entity_poly.entity_id
_entity_poly.type
_entity_poly.pdbx_seq_one_letter_code
_entity_poly.pdbx_strand_id
1 'polypeptide(L)'
;MLTLQMVRLMDKLWLTEGLDLKMVSFVCVPTGKKKGMIEMVTNAETLRKIQVEHGLTGSFKDKPIAEWLAKHNPSELEYQRAVENFTASCAGYCVVTYILGICDRHNDNIMLKTSGHLFHIDFGKFLGDAQMFGNFKRDRAPFVLTSDMAYVINGGDRPSEKFHKFVDLCCQAFNIIRDNANLLLYLFTLMASSGICGMTPESVSYLHKALLPNMSNPEAAAYFARLIESSLKSWFTQFNFFLHNLAQMKFSNDHDEGSLLSFVPKRYSMATDGKLVHVEVASYKKRYDPDKYYVYVLGVYREGDKSKMDIQRTYKEFCELHQKLCIYFPLAKLHR
;
A
#
# COMPACT_ATOMS: atom_id res chain seq x y z
N MET A 1 -7.07 13.99 5.99
CA MET A 1 -8.21 14.26 6.91
C MET A 1 -9.55 14.26 6.16
N LEU A 2 -9.75 15.15 5.17
CA LEU A 2 -11.02 15.24 4.41
C LEU A 2 -11.49 13.90 3.85
N THR A 3 -10.62 13.15 3.16
CA THR A 3 -10.94 11.83 2.61
C THR A 3 -11.46 10.87 3.68
N LEU A 4 -10.81 10.81 4.86
CA LEU A 4 -11.23 9.96 5.97
C LEU A 4 -12.58 10.38 6.55
N GLN A 5 -12.89 11.67 6.58
CA GLN A 5 -14.23 12.14 6.96
C GLN A 5 -15.28 11.68 5.95
N MET A 6 -14.96 11.70 4.65
CA MET A 6 -15.87 11.20 3.62
C MET A 6 -16.06 9.69 3.70
N VAL A 7 -15.01 8.91 3.99
CA VAL A 7 -15.14 7.47 4.25
C VAL A 7 -16.09 7.21 5.42
N ARG A 8 -15.94 7.93 6.54
CA ARG A 8 -16.84 7.80 7.70
C ARG A 8 -18.28 8.20 7.38
N LEU A 9 -18.47 9.21 6.53
CA LEU A 9 -19.80 9.62 6.10
C LEU A 9 -20.45 8.54 5.23
N MET A 10 -19.73 8.02 4.24
CA MET A 10 -20.20 6.93 3.38
C MET A 10 -20.55 5.69 4.20
N ASP A 11 -19.70 5.31 5.15
CA ASP A 11 -19.94 4.21 6.08
C ASP A 11 -21.22 4.40 6.91
N LYS A 12 -21.43 5.61 7.45
CA LYS A 12 -22.66 5.93 8.17
C LYS A 12 -23.91 5.82 7.29
N LEU A 13 -23.83 6.25 6.03
CA LEU A 13 -24.95 6.15 5.08
C LEU A 13 -25.28 4.68 4.79
N TRP A 14 -24.27 3.85 4.52
CA TRP A 14 -24.46 2.41 4.29
C TRP A 14 -25.07 1.72 5.51
N LEU A 15 -24.56 2.00 6.72
CA LEU A 15 -25.11 1.43 7.95
C LEU A 15 -26.57 1.85 8.20
N THR A 16 -26.96 3.06 7.81
CA THR A 16 -28.35 3.55 7.95
C THR A 16 -29.32 2.75 7.06
N GLU A 17 -28.86 2.33 5.89
CA GLU A 17 -29.61 1.47 4.95
C GLU A 17 -29.45 -0.03 5.26
N GLY A 18 -28.84 -0.38 6.40
CA GLY A 18 -28.64 -1.78 6.82
C GLY A 18 -27.51 -2.52 6.10
N LEU A 19 -26.66 -1.80 5.35
CA LEU A 19 -25.52 -2.36 4.64
C LEU A 19 -24.23 -2.14 5.43
N ASP A 20 -23.75 -3.16 6.14
CA ASP A 20 -22.48 -3.11 6.86
C ASP A 20 -21.33 -3.60 5.98
N LEU A 21 -20.59 -2.66 5.39
CA LEU A 21 -19.41 -2.94 4.54
C LEU A 21 -18.12 -3.13 5.34
N LYS A 22 -18.17 -3.24 6.68
CA LYS A 22 -16.98 -3.52 7.51
C LYS A 22 -15.84 -2.52 7.29
N MET A 23 -16.19 -1.24 7.12
CA MET A 23 -15.21 -0.19 6.86
C MET A 23 -14.32 0.05 8.08
N VAL A 24 -13.01 0.18 7.86
CA VAL A 24 -12.07 0.61 8.89
C VAL A 24 -11.79 2.10 8.70
N SER A 25 -12.17 2.91 9.69
CA SER A 25 -11.73 4.31 9.76
C SER A 25 -10.72 4.48 10.89
N PHE A 26 -9.76 5.39 10.70
CA PHE A 26 -8.71 5.68 11.68
C PHE A 26 -8.53 7.19 11.81
N VAL A 27 -8.08 7.65 12.97
CA VAL A 27 -7.93 9.05 13.32
C VAL A 27 -6.70 9.65 12.60
N CYS A 28 -6.88 10.81 12.01
CA CYS A 28 -5.82 11.59 11.39
C CYS A 28 -6.05 13.06 11.74
N VAL A 29 -5.14 13.63 12.53
CA VAL A 29 -5.28 14.97 13.11
C VAL A 29 -4.12 15.85 12.65
N PRO A 30 -4.37 16.95 11.93
CA PRO A 30 -3.35 17.94 11.66
C PRO A 30 -3.02 18.69 12.96
N THR A 31 -1.73 18.80 13.30
CA THR A 31 -1.25 19.52 14.49
C THR A 31 -0.47 20.78 14.13
N GLY A 32 -0.19 20.99 12.84
CA GLY A 32 0.44 22.20 12.32
C GLY A 32 0.72 22.12 10.82
N LYS A 33 1.40 23.12 10.26
CA LYS A 33 1.79 23.13 8.85
C LYS A 33 2.70 21.93 8.54
N LYS A 34 2.24 21.03 7.66
CA LYS A 34 2.92 19.78 7.30
C LYS A 34 3.25 18.88 8.52
N LYS A 35 2.46 18.98 9.59
CA LYS A 35 2.61 18.19 10.82
C LYS A 35 1.25 17.64 11.24
N GLY A 36 1.23 16.40 11.72
CA GLY A 36 0.02 15.75 12.18
C GLY A 36 0.32 14.43 12.87
N MET A 37 -0.73 13.81 13.37
CA MET A 37 -0.72 12.48 13.97
C MET A 37 -1.71 11.58 13.24
N ILE A 38 -1.36 10.30 13.12
CA ILE A 38 -2.19 9.27 12.50
C ILE A 38 -2.27 8.12 13.50
N GLU A 39 -3.48 7.63 13.74
CA GLU A 39 -3.74 6.44 14.54
C GLU A 39 -3.12 5.21 13.87
N MET A 40 -2.42 4.41 14.67
CA MET A 40 -1.91 3.12 14.22
C MET A 40 -3.01 2.06 14.34
N VAL A 41 -3.42 1.50 13.20
CA VAL A 41 -4.34 0.36 13.19
C VAL A 41 -3.54 -0.90 13.51
N THR A 42 -3.84 -1.52 14.66
CA THR A 42 -3.15 -2.74 15.11
C THR A 42 -3.61 -3.98 14.35
N ASN A 43 -2.77 -5.03 14.37
CA ASN A 43 -3.04 -6.33 13.73
C ASN A 43 -3.32 -6.19 12.23
N ALA A 44 -2.62 -5.27 11.57
CA ALA A 44 -2.76 -4.99 10.15
C ALA A 44 -1.40 -4.99 9.48
N GLU A 45 -1.35 -5.47 8.23
CA GLU A 45 -0.16 -5.47 7.40
C GLU A 45 -0.48 -4.91 6.02
N THR A 46 0.51 -4.31 5.34
CA THR A 46 0.32 -3.88 3.95
C THR A 46 0.22 -5.11 3.05
N LEU A 47 -0.56 -5.01 1.96
CA LEU A 47 -0.64 -6.11 0.99
C LEU A 47 0.72 -6.41 0.38
N ARG A 48 1.60 -5.40 0.23
CA ARG A 48 2.98 -5.63 -0.20
C ARG A 48 3.71 -6.58 0.74
N LYS A 49 3.65 -6.33 2.06
CA LYS A 49 4.35 -7.17 3.03
C LYS A 49 3.83 -8.61 2.98
N ILE A 50 2.52 -8.79 2.85
CA ILE A 50 1.88 -10.11 2.69
C ILE A 50 2.36 -10.79 1.39
N GLN A 51 2.29 -10.10 0.26
CA GLN A 51 2.66 -10.66 -1.05
C GLN A 51 4.16 -11.02 -1.13
N VAL A 52 5.04 -10.20 -0.53
CA VAL A 52 6.49 -10.43 -0.58
C VAL A 52 6.92 -11.65 0.27
N GLU A 53 6.11 -12.12 1.23
CA GLU A 53 6.35 -13.42 1.89
C GLU A 53 6.45 -14.58 0.88
N HIS A 54 5.78 -14.44 -0.28
CA HIS A 54 5.82 -15.42 -1.39
C HIS A 54 6.86 -15.10 -2.47
N GLY A 55 7.78 -14.17 -2.20
CA GLY A 55 8.83 -13.72 -3.11
C GLY A 55 8.46 -12.48 -3.93
N LEU A 56 9.40 -11.99 -4.75
CA LEU A 56 9.25 -10.75 -5.53
C LEU A 56 8.09 -10.77 -6.53
N THR A 57 7.70 -11.97 -6.98
CA THR A 57 6.57 -12.18 -7.89
C THR A 57 5.27 -12.52 -7.15
N GLY A 58 5.23 -12.38 -5.83
CA GLY A 58 4.05 -12.69 -5.03
C GLY A 58 2.81 -11.89 -5.44
N SER A 59 2.96 -10.68 -5.95
CA SER A 59 1.84 -9.87 -6.50
C SER A 59 1.18 -10.47 -7.75
N PHE A 60 1.79 -11.48 -8.37
CA PHE A 60 1.24 -12.24 -9.50
C PHE A 60 0.74 -13.62 -9.10
N LYS A 61 0.82 -13.98 -7.82
CA LYS A 61 0.25 -15.23 -7.30
C LYS A 61 -1.14 -14.95 -6.76
N ASP A 62 -2.06 -15.89 -6.95
CA ASP A 62 -3.47 -15.70 -6.55
C ASP A 62 -3.74 -16.01 -5.07
N LYS A 63 -2.84 -16.73 -4.42
CA LYS A 63 -3.03 -17.26 -3.05
C LYS A 63 -2.49 -16.45 -1.86
N PRO A 64 -1.56 -15.47 -1.99
CA PRO A 64 -0.91 -14.86 -0.82
C PRO A 64 -1.87 -14.31 0.23
N ILE A 65 -2.92 -13.60 -0.18
CA ILE A 65 -3.90 -13.03 0.74
C ILE A 65 -4.71 -14.14 1.44
N ALA A 66 -5.18 -15.13 0.68
CA ALA A 66 -5.95 -16.25 1.24
C ALA A 66 -5.12 -17.06 2.25
N GLU A 67 -3.87 -17.37 1.93
CA GLU A 67 -2.97 -18.11 2.82
C GLU A 67 -2.65 -17.30 4.09
N TRP A 68 -2.47 -15.98 3.96
CA TRP A 68 -2.25 -15.11 5.11
C TRP A 68 -3.48 -15.03 6.03
N LEU A 69 -4.69 -14.98 5.46
CA LEU A 69 -5.94 -15.02 6.22
C LEU A 69 -6.11 -16.37 6.92
N ALA A 70 -5.86 -17.49 6.24
CA ALA A 70 -5.94 -18.83 6.81
C ALA A 70 -4.94 -19.03 7.96
N LYS A 71 -3.72 -18.48 7.84
CA LYS A 71 -2.70 -18.52 8.89
C LYS A 71 -3.13 -17.83 10.19
N HIS A 72 -3.91 -16.75 10.09
CA HIS A 72 -4.36 -15.97 11.26
C HIS A 72 -5.76 -16.37 11.77
N ASN A 73 -6.47 -17.21 11.01
CA ASN A 73 -7.83 -17.65 11.31
C ASN A 73 -7.90 -19.18 11.11
N PRO A 74 -7.37 -19.97 12.06
CA PRO A 74 -7.12 -21.40 11.85
C PRO A 74 -8.39 -22.26 11.85
N SER A 75 -9.49 -21.79 12.47
CA SER A 75 -10.77 -22.49 12.38
C SER A 75 -11.55 -22.07 11.13
N GLU A 76 -12.32 -23.00 10.57
CA GLU A 76 -13.15 -22.75 9.39
C GLU A 76 -14.11 -21.56 9.60
N LEU A 77 -14.71 -21.47 10.80
CA LEU A 77 -15.63 -20.39 11.15
C LEU A 77 -14.91 -19.03 11.20
N GLU A 78 -13.70 -18.96 11.77
CA GLU A 78 -12.92 -17.73 11.80
C GLU A 78 -12.47 -17.33 10.40
N TYR A 79 -12.01 -18.28 9.60
CA TYR A 79 -11.58 -18.03 8.23
C TYR A 79 -12.74 -17.51 7.38
N GLN A 80 -13.90 -18.16 7.46
CA GLN A 80 -15.11 -17.72 6.76
C GLN A 80 -15.49 -16.28 7.15
N ARG A 81 -15.48 -15.94 8.44
CA ARG A 81 -15.74 -14.57 8.91
C ARG A 81 -14.71 -13.56 8.38
N ALA A 82 -13.44 -13.95 8.33
CA ALA A 82 -12.39 -13.09 7.78
C ALA A 82 -12.58 -12.85 6.27
N VAL A 83 -12.98 -13.88 5.52
CA VAL A 83 -13.31 -13.75 4.09
C VAL A 83 -14.55 -12.86 3.90
N GLU A 84 -15.59 -13.02 4.71
CA GLU A 84 -16.79 -12.15 4.66
C GLU A 84 -16.44 -10.68 4.94
N ASN A 85 -15.62 -10.41 5.96
CA ASN A 85 -15.13 -9.07 6.25
C ASN A 85 -14.28 -8.52 5.10
N PHE A 86 -13.44 -9.35 4.48
CA PHE A 86 -12.62 -8.98 3.34
C PHE A 86 -13.50 -8.59 2.15
N THR A 87 -14.47 -9.42 1.79
CA THR A 87 -15.39 -9.17 0.68
C THR A 87 -16.18 -7.87 0.88
N ALA A 88 -16.75 -7.67 2.07
CA ALA A 88 -17.54 -6.48 2.38
C ALA A 88 -16.69 -5.18 2.35
N SER A 89 -15.53 -5.19 3.02
CA SER A 89 -14.65 -4.02 3.08
C SER A 89 -13.97 -3.71 1.75
N CYS A 90 -13.64 -4.73 0.96
CA CYS A 90 -13.18 -4.56 -0.41
C CYS A 90 -14.25 -3.88 -1.27
N ALA A 91 -15.52 -4.33 -1.19
CA ALA A 91 -16.63 -3.71 -1.93
C ALA A 91 -16.81 -2.24 -1.56
N GLY A 92 -16.79 -1.92 -0.27
CA GLY A 92 -16.85 -0.54 0.22
C GLY A 92 -15.71 0.32 -0.34
N TYR A 93 -14.47 -0.15 -0.27
CA TYR A 93 -13.33 0.60 -0.80
C TYR A 93 -13.28 0.71 -2.33
N CYS A 94 -13.82 -0.24 -3.09
CA CYS A 94 -14.02 -0.10 -4.54
C CYS A 94 -14.92 1.12 -4.83
N VAL A 95 -16.03 1.27 -4.09
CA VAL A 95 -16.94 2.41 -4.23
C VAL A 95 -16.30 3.71 -3.76
N VAL A 96 -15.66 3.73 -2.58
CA VAL A 96 -14.97 4.93 -2.06
C VAL A 96 -13.93 5.44 -3.05
N THR A 97 -13.05 4.56 -3.54
CA THR A 97 -11.92 4.95 -4.38
C THR A 97 -12.36 5.44 -5.76
N TYR A 98 -13.42 4.85 -6.31
CA TYR A 98 -14.07 5.34 -7.52
C TYR A 98 -14.66 6.74 -7.33
N ILE A 99 -15.56 6.91 -6.36
CA ILE A 99 -16.28 8.18 -6.16
C ILE A 99 -15.32 9.32 -5.83
N LEU A 100 -14.36 9.08 -4.95
CA LEU A 100 -13.40 10.09 -4.51
C LEU A 100 -12.20 10.23 -5.45
N GLY A 101 -12.11 9.44 -6.51
CA GLY A 101 -11.01 9.47 -7.47
C GLY A 101 -9.65 9.29 -6.81
N ILE A 102 -9.56 8.38 -5.84
CA ILE A 102 -8.33 8.16 -5.06
C ILE A 102 -7.28 7.54 -5.98
N CYS A 103 -6.20 8.28 -6.14
CA CYS A 103 -5.12 7.94 -7.05
C CYS A 103 -4.01 7.16 -6.33
N ASP A 104 -3.02 6.67 -7.09
CA ASP A 104 -1.79 6.09 -6.54
C ASP A 104 -2.06 4.90 -5.58
N ARG A 105 -3.02 4.05 -5.97
CA ARG A 105 -3.36 2.84 -5.22
C ARG A 105 -2.44 1.72 -5.66
N HIS A 106 -1.41 1.48 -4.84
CA HIS A 106 -0.50 0.34 -4.92
C HIS A 106 -0.61 -0.52 -3.65
N ASN A 107 -0.06 -1.73 -3.68
CA ASN A 107 -0.12 -2.70 -2.57
C ASN A 107 0.47 -2.21 -1.23
N ASP A 108 1.34 -1.20 -1.20
CA ASP A 108 1.75 -0.54 0.05
C ASP A 108 0.67 0.38 0.67
N ASN A 109 -0.24 0.91 -0.15
CA ASN A 109 -1.29 1.84 0.29
C ASN A 109 -2.60 1.14 0.64
N ILE A 110 -2.58 -0.20 0.65
CA ILE A 110 -3.71 -1.05 1.00
C ILE A 110 -3.23 -1.97 2.12
N MET A 111 -3.98 -1.99 3.20
CA MET A 111 -3.69 -2.79 4.39
C MET A 111 -4.82 -3.78 4.64
N LEU A 112 -4.47 -4.88 5.31
CA LEU A 112 -5.38 -5.94 5.68
C LEU A 112 -5.20 -6.28 7.15
N LYS A 113 -6.30 -6.25 7.92
CA LYS A 113 -6.33 -6.72 9.31
C LYS A 113 -6.39 -8.25 9.37
N THR A 114 -5.86 -8.85 10.44
CA THR A 114 -5.97 -10.31 10.68
C THR A 114 -7.42 -10.78 10.74
N SER A 115 -8.32 -9.92 11.22
CA SER A 115 -9.79 -10.10 11.20
C SER A 115 -10.44 -10.05 9.80
N GLY A 116 -9.66 -9.91 8.72
CA GLY A 116 -10.16 -9.86 7.34
C GLY A 116 -10.53 -8.48 6.79
N HIS A 117 -10.52 -7.42 7.61
CA HIS A 117 -10.94 -6.09 7.16
C HIS A 117 -9.85 -5.45 6.28
N LEU A 118 -10.17 -5.17 5.02
CA LEU A 118 -9.32 -4.46 4.07
C LEU A 118 -9.55 -2.95 4.18
N PHE A 119 -8.48 -2.16 4.17
CA PHE A 119 -8.60 -0.71 4.22
C PHE A 119 -7.46 0.01 3.52
N HIS A 120 -7.77 1.21 3.01
CA HIS A 120 -6.81 2.03 2.29
C HIS A 120 -6.18 3.06 3.23
N ILE A 121 -4.91 3.38 3.00
CA ILE A 121 -4.15 4.40 3.72
C ILE A 121 -3.51 5.38 2.74
N ASP A 122 -2.88 6.44 3.25
CA ASP A 122 -2.19 7.45 2.42
C ASP A 122 -3.06 8.03 1.29
N PHE A 123 -3.97 8.93 1.65
CA PHE A 123 -4.88 9.60 0.72
C PHE A 123 -4.32 10.90 0.14
N GLY A 124 -3.00 11.01 -0.01
CA GLY A 124 -2.33 12.26 -0.43
C GLY A 124 -2.73 12.77 -1.83
N LYS A 125 -3.33 11.93 -2.68
CA LYS A 125 -3.77 12.26 -4.06
C LYS A 125 -5.20 11.77 -4.30
N PHE A 126 -6.14 12.68 -4.54
CA PHE A 126 -7.57 12.37 -4.67
C PHE A 126 -8.26 13.33 -5.68
N LEU A 127 -9.48 13.02 -6.10
CA LEU A 127 -10.32 13.78 -7.06
C LEU A 127 -9.70 14.02 -8.43
N GLY A 128 -8.96 13.02 -8.95
CA GLY A 128 -8.44 13.11 -10.32
C GLY A 128 -7.23 14.03 -10.47
N ASP A 129 -6.50 14.31 -9.38
CA ASP A 129 -5.13 14.87 -9.37
C ASP A 129 -4.10 13.86 -9.94
N ALA A 130 -4.48 13.23 -11.05
CA ALA A 130 -3.74 12.20 -11.73
C ALA A 130 -2.49 12.83 -12.33
N GLN A 131 -1.33 12.33 -11.90
CA GLN A 131 -0.06 12.58 -12.55
C GLN A 131 -0.23 12.38 -14.06
N MET A 132 -0.24 13.48 -14.80
CA MET A 132 -0.03 13.44 -16.24
C MET A 132 1.42 12.99 -16.47
N PHE A 133 1.61 11.92 -17.24
CA PHE A 133 2.93 11.60 -17.78
C PHE A 133 2.96 12.22 -19.18
N GLY A 134 3.40 13.48 -19.27
CA GLY A 134 3.25 14.28 -20.50
C GLY A 134 1.81 14.70 -20.77
N ASN A 135 1.28 14.49 -21.99
CA ASN A 135 -0.10 14.85 -22.40
C ASN A 135 -1.12 13.70 -22.28
N PHE A 136 -0.71 12.53 -21.77
CA PHE A 136 -1.59 11.37 -21.66
C PHE A 136 -2.16 11.25 -20.24
N LYS A 137 -3.49 11.18 -20.14
CA LYS A 137 -4.15 10.65 -18.94
C LYS A 137 -3.77 9.19 -18.87
N ARG A 138 -2.95 8.83 -17.87
CA ARG A 138 -2.67 7.43 -17.54
C ARG A 138 -4.02 6.84 -17.09
N ASP A 139 -4.76 6.24 -18.01
CA ASP A 139 -6.01 5.53 -17.71
C ASP A 139 -5.69 4.45 -16.68
N ARG A 140 -5.96 4.78 -15.41
CA ARG A 140 -5.83 3.88 -14.28
C ARG A 140 -7.11 3.07 -14.22
N ALA A 141 -6.99 1.79 -13.87
CA ALA A 141 -8.16 1.01 -13.50
C ALA A 141 -9.02 1.83 -12.50
N PRO A 142 -10.36 1.86 -12.67
CA PRO A 142 -11.25 2.74 -11.91
C PRO A 142 -11.15 2.51 -10.40
N PHE A 143 -10.73 1.31 -9.99
CA PHE A 143 -10.28 0.96 -8.64
C PHE A 143 -9.35 -0.26 -8.71
N VAL A 144 -8.70 -0.58 -7.58
CA VAL A 144 -7.81 -1.74 -7.48
C VAL A 144 -8.64 -2.97 -7.12
N LEU A 145 -8.61 -3.97 -8.00
CA LEU A 145 -9.09 -5.32 -7.74
C LEU A 145 -8.13 -6.32 -8.40
N THR A 146 -7.23 -6.90 -7.62
CA THR A 146 -6.19 -7.81 -8.12
C THR A 146 -6.64 -9.27 -8.10
N SER A 147 -5.92 -10.15 -8.81
CA SER A 147 -6.30 -11.57 -8.91
C SER A 147 -6.29 -12.30 -7.56
N ASP A 148 -5.40 -11.94 -6.65
CA ASP A 148 -5.35 -12.47 -5.28
C ASP A 148 -6.53 -12.00 -4.42
N MET A 149 -7.01 -10.76 -4.61
CA MET A 149 -8.27 -10.30 -4.00
C MET A 149 -9.46 -11.08 -4.57
N ALA A 150 -9.48 -11.27 -5.89
CA ALA A 150 -10.53 -12.03 -6.57
C ALA A 150 -10.55 -13.50 -6.12
N TYR A 151 -9.39 -14.12 -5.89
CA TYR A 151 -9.26 -15.47 -5.36
C TYR A 151 -9.91 -15.62 -3.99
N VAL A 152 -9.68 -14.66 -3.07
CA VAL A 152 -10.32 -14.64 -1.74
C VAL A 152 -11.84 -14.51 -1.87
N ILE A 153 -12.32 -13.57 -2.70
CA ILE A 153 -13.76 -13.33 -2.92
C ILE A 153 -14.44 -14.58 -3.52
N ASN A 154 -13.80 -15.22 -4.50
CA ASN A 154 -14.32 -16.43 -5.13
C ASN A 154 -14.30 -17.63 -4.18
N GLY A 155 -13.40 -17.64 -3.19
CA GLY A 155 -13.02 -18.83 -2.44
C GLY A 155 -12.26 -19.85 -3.29
N GLY A 156 -11.51 -19.39 -4.30
CA GLY A 156 -10.78 -20.23 -5.25
C GLY A 156 -10.52 -19.57 -6.60
N ASP A 157 -9.98 -20.34 -7.55
CA ASP A 157 -9.50 -19.84 -8.85
C ASP A 157 -10.62 -19.50 -9.84
N ARG A 158 -11.84 -20.02 -9.64
CA ARG A 158 -12.94 -19.88 -10.60
C ARG A 158 -13.97 -18.85 -10.12
N PRO A 159 -14.51 -18.03 -11.03
CA PRO A 159 -15.68 -17.20 -10.75
C PRO A 159 -16.78 -18.05 -10.12
N SER A 160 -17.27 -17.62 -8.96
CA SER A 160 -18.32 -18.31 -8.22
C SER A 160 -19.50 -17.38 -7.93
N GLU A 161 -20.59 -17.93 -7.42
CA GLU A 161 -21.74 -17.14 -6.93
C GLU A 161 -21.31 -16.07 -5.92
N LYS A 162 -20.22 -16.30 -5.17
CA LYS A 162 -19.65 -15.33 -4.23
C LYS A 162 -19.18 -14.06 -4.92
N PHE A 163 -18.65 -14.15 -6.14
CA PHE A 163 -18.25 -12.97 -6.90
C PHE A 163 -19.44 -12.16 -7.39
N HIS A 164 -20.54 -12.82 -7.77
CA HIS A 164 -21.77 -12.09 -8.09
C HIS A 164 -22.30 -11.34 -6.87
N LYS A 165 -22.28 -11.96 -5.67
CA LYS A 165 -22.62 -11.28 -4.41
C LYS A 165 -21.72 -10.07 -4.13
N PHE A 166 -20.42 -10.17 -4.42
CA PHE A 166 -19.49 -9.04 -4.31
C PHE A 166 -19.85 -7.89 -5.26
N VAL A 167 -20.19 -8.20 -6.52
CA VAL A 167 -20.65 -7.21 -7.50
C VAL A 167 -21.96 -6.56 -7.04
N ASP A 168 -22.90 -7.35 -6.52
CA ASP A 168 -24.17 -6.84 -5.99
C ASP A 168 -23.95 -5.91 -4.80
N LEU A 169 -23.04 -6.26 -3.87
CA LEU A 169 -22.65 -5.41 -2.75
C LEU A 169 -22.07 -4.07 -3.24
N CYS A 170 -21.16 -4.10 -4.23
CA CYS A 170 -20.60 -2.90 -4.83
C CYS A 170 -21.69 -2.00 -5.44
N CYS A 171 -22.62 -2.58 -6.20
CA CYS A 171 -23.70 -1.86 -6.86
C CYS A 171 -24.70 -1.26 -5.86
N GLN A 172 -25.07 -2.00 -4.82
CA GLN A 172 -25.93 -1.52 -3.73
C GLN A 172 -25.26 -0.37 -2.99
N ALA A 173 -23.99 -0.55 -2.57
CA ALA A 173 -23.20 0.47 -1.91
C ALA A 173 -23.09 1.75 -2.76
N PHE A 174 -22.85 1.61 -4.06
CA PHE A 174 -22.76 2.75 -4.99
C PHE A 174 -24.08 3.52 -5.08
N ASN A 175 -25.21 2.82 -5.23
CA ASN A 175 -26.52 3.46 -5.31
C ASN A 175 -26.92 4.16 -4.00
N ILE A 176 -26.62 3.61 -2.83
CA ILE A 176 -26.87 4.28 -1.54
C ILE A 176 -26.16 5.64 -1.48
N ILE A 177 -24.91 5.72 -1.96
CA ILE A 177 -24.19 6.99 -2.00
C ILE A 177 -24.78 7.95 -3.04
N ARG A 178 -25.22 7.44 -4.20
CA ARG A 178 -25.88 8.24 -5.25
C ARG A 178 -27.20 8.85 -4.78
N ASP A 179 -28.00 8.11 -4.04
CA ASP A 179 -29.25 8.60 -3.46
C ASP A 179 -28.98 9.75 -2.46
N ASN A 180 -27.76 9.81 -1.91
CA ASN A 180 -27.26 10.85 -1.02
C ASN A 180 -26.27 11.83 -1.70
N ALA A 181 -26.23 11.88 -3.05
CA ALA A 181 -25.25 12.64 -3.82
C ALA A 181 -25.16 14.12 -3.43
N ASN A 182 -26.30 14.77 -3.21
CA ASN A 182 -26.37 16.19 -2.87
C ASN A 182 -25.60 16.52 -1.58
N LEU A 183 -25.66 15.65 -0.57
CA LEU A 183 -24.92 15.83 0.68
C LEU A 183 -23.42 15.87 0.42
N LEU A 184 -22.90 14.92 -0.36
CA LEU A 184 -21.49 14.88 -0.72
C LEU A 184 -21.11 16.13 -1.51
N LEU A 185 -21.90 16.50 -2.52
CA LEU A 185 -21.65 17.68 -3.36
C LEU A 185 -21.61 18.97 -2.56
N TYR A 186 -22.53 19.18 -1.61
CA TYR A 186 -22.51 20.36 -0.73
C TYR A 186 -21.28 20.40 0.17
N LEU A 187 -20.90 19.27 0.78
CA LEU A 187 -19.70 19.20 1.60
C LEU A 187 -18.45 19.52 0.79
N PHE A 188 -18.29 18.95 -0.39
CA PHE A 188 -17.15 19.26 -1.27
C PHE A 188 -17.18 20.71 -1.76
N THR A 189 -18.36 21.26 -2.04
CA THR A 189 -18.51 22.68 -2.44
C THR A 189 -18.05 23.62 -1.33
N LEU A 190 -18.43 23.36 -0.08
CA LEU A 190 -17.97 24.13 1.08
C LEU A 190 -16.44 24.03 1.26
N MET A 191 -15.86 22.87 0.95
CA MET A 191 -14.42 22.65 1.04
C MET A 191 -13.63 23.26 -0.13
N ALA A 192 -14.27 23.68 -1.23
CA ALA A 192 -13.60 24.28 -2.39
C ALA A 192 -12.84 25.56 -2.04
N SER A 193 -13.31 26.32 -1.06
CA SER A 193 -12.66 27.56 -0.60
C SER A 193 -11.71 27.37 0.59
N SER A 194 -11.46 26.13 1.02
CA SER A 194 -10.66 25.83 2.23
C SER A 194 -9.15 25.99 2.06
N GLY A 195 -8.66 26.16 0.82
CA GLY A 195 -7.23 26.20 0.50
C GLY A 195 -6.52 24.84 0.62
N ILE A 196 -7.28 23.73 0.74
CA ILE A 196 -6.72 22.37 0.68
C ILE A 196 -6.22 22.10 -0.74
N CYS A 197 -4.95 21.68 -0.86
CA CYS A 197 -4.35 21.27 -2.12
C CYS A 197 -5.16 20.13 -2.77
N GLY A 198 -5.47 20.24 -4.06
CA GLY A 198 -6.28 19.27 -4.81
C GLY A 198 -7.81 19.46 -4.67
N MET A 199 -8.27 20.41 -3.85
CA MET A 199 -9.69 20.74 -3.71
C MET A 199 -10.02 22.03 -4.45
N THR A 200 -10.49 21.90 -5.70
CA THR A 200 -10.86 23.00 -6.59
C THR A 200 -12.31 22.84 -7.07
N PRO A 201 -12.92 23.85 -7.72
CA PRO A 201 -14.24 23.70 -8.34
C PRO A 201 -14.32 22.51 -9.33
N GLU A 202 -13.22 22.21 -10.02
CA GLU A 202 -13.09 21.06 -10.91
C GLU A 202 -13.22 19.73 -10.14
N SER A 203 -12.74 19.68 -8.90
CA SER A 203 -12.88 18.50 -8.03
C SER A 203 -14.34 18.22 -7.68
N VAL A 204 -15.17 19.26 -7.50
CA VAL A 204 -16.63 19.10 -7.33
C VAL A 204 -17.26 18.58 -8.63
N SER A 205 -16.81 19.08 -9.78
CA SER A 205 -17.28 18.60 -11.10
C SER A 205 -16.93 17.12 -11.32
N TYR A 206 -15.73 16.70 -10.91
CA TYR A 206 -15.33 15.29 -10.95
C TYR A 206 -16.28 14.42 -10.11
N LEU A 207 -16.52 14.81 -8.86
CA LEU A 207 -17.41 14.08 -7.96
C LEU A 207 -18.82 13.98 -8.53
N HIS A 208 -19.37 15.08 -9.05
CA HIS A 208 -20.68 15.09 -9.70
C HIS A 208 -20.75 14.11 -10.88
N LYS A 209 -19.71 14.05 -11.72
CA LYS A 209 -19.63 13.09 -12.83
C LYS A 209 -19.52 11.65 -12.34
N ALA A 210 -18.70 11.39 -11.32
CA ALA A 210 -18.52 10.06 -10.74
C ALA A 210 -19.81 9.51 -10.10
N LEU A 211 -20.71 10.37 -9.64
CA LEU A 211 -22.02 9.97 -9.10
C LEU A 211 -23.05 9.63 -10.19
N LEU A 212 -22.76 9.90 -11.47
CA LEU A 212 -23.59 9.54 -12.63
C LEU A 212 -25.07 10.00 -12.50
N PRO A 213 -25.33 11.30 -12.30
CA PRO A 213 -26.64 11.85 -11.94
C PRO A 213 -27.73 11.64 -12.99
N ASN A 214 -27.34 11.40 -14.24
CA ASN A 214 -28.26 11.21 -15.37
C ASN A 214 -28.62 9.72 -15.61
N MET A 215 -28.15 8.81 -14.76
CA MET A 215 -28.46 7.38 -14.84
C MET A 215 -29.44 7.00 -13.74
N SER A 216 -30.34 6.08 -14.01
CA SER A 216 -31.15 5.40 -12.99
C SER A 216 -30.31 4.41 -12.17
N ASN A 217 -30.82 3.96 -11.03
CA ASN A 217 -30.10 3.01 -10.17
C ASN A 217 -29.76 1.67 -10.86
N PRO A 218 -30.63 1.08 -11.72
CA PRO A 218 -30.27 -0.09 -12.52
C PRO A 218 -29.18 0.18 -13.56
N GLU A 219 -29.23 1.32 -14.26
CA GLU A 219 -28.23 1.70 -15.26
C GLU A 219 -26.85 1.95 -14.62
N ALA A 220 -26.85 2.61 -13.47
CA ALA A 220 -25.66 2.89 -12.68
C ALA A 220 -25.02 1.60 -12.14
N ALA A 221 -25.84 0.66 -11.66
CA ALA A 221 -25.37 -0.66 -11.24
C ALA A 221 -24.75 -1.43 -12.42
N ALA A 222 -25.40 -1.44 -13.59
CA ALA A 222 -24.85 -2.09 -14.79
C ALA A 222 -23.54 -1.44 -15.24
N TYR A 223 -23.43 -0.11 -15.17
CA TYR A 223 -22.20 0.61 -15.45
C TYR A 223 -21.08 0.24 -14.46
N PHE A 224 -21.38 0.22 -13.16
CA PHE A 224 -20.39 -0.11 -12.12
C PHE A 224 -19.92 -1.57 -12.22
N ALA A 225 -20.82 -2.51 -12.51
CA ALA A 225 -20.47 -3.91 -12.76
C ALA A 225 -19.47 -4.07 -13.93
N ARG A 226 -19.64 -3.31 -15.01
CA ARG A 226 -18.67 -3.28 -16.13
C ARG A 226 -17.31 -2.72 -15.71
N LEU A 227 -17.28 -1.74 -14.80
CA LEU A 227 -16.02 -1.23 -14.24
C LEU A 227 -15.29 -2.32 -13.42
N ILE A 228 -16.02 -3.13 -12.65
CA ILE A 228 -15.45 -4.27 -11.91
C ILE A 228 -14.83 -5.27 -12.88
N GLU A 229 -15.58 -5.66 -13.92
CA GLU A 229 -15.10 -6.62 -14.93
C GLU A 229 -13.86 -6.09 -15.68
N SER A 230 -13.87 -4.80 -16.05
CA SER A 230 -12.72 -4.15 -16.69
C SER A 230 -11.50 -4.10 -15.77
N SER A 231 -11.70 -3.85 -14.47
CA SER A 231 -10.62 -3.81 -13.48
C SER A 231 -9.96 -5.17 -13.29
N LEU A 232 -10.75 -6.26 -13.26
CA LEU A 232 -10.23 -7.63 -13.18
C LEU A 232 -9.37 -8.03 -14.38
N LYS A 233 -9.78 -7.63 -15.59
CA LYS A 233 -9.03 -7.95 -16.82
C LYS A 233 -7.76 -7.11 -16.97
N SER A 234 -7.57 -6.09 -16.13
CA SER A 234 -6.44 -5.18 -16.24
C SER A 234 -5.19 -5.74 -15.58
N TRP A 235 -4.28 -6.29 -16.41
CA TRP A 235 -2.92 -6.63 -15.98
C TRP A 235 -2.10 -5.42 -15.50
N PHE A 236 -2.55 -4.19 -15.83
CA PHE A 236 -1.84 -2.96 -15.48
C PHE A 236 -1.72 -2.76 -13.97
N THR A 237 -2.71 -3.21 -13.18
CA THR A 237 -2.69 -3.06 -11.72
C THR A 237 -1.60 -3.93 -11.10
N GLN A 238 -1.51 -5.20 -11.49
CA GLN A 238 -0.46 -6.12 -11.04
C GLN A 238 0.92 -5.69 -11.52
N PHE A 239 1.03 -5.22 -12.76
CA PHE A 239 2.27 -4.67 -13.29
C PHE A 239 2.70 -3.40 -12.55
N ASN A 240 1.76 -2.52 -12.20
CA ASN A 240 2.05 -1.35 -11.38
C ASN A 240 2.53 -1.78 -9.98
N PHE A 241 1.90 -2.77 -9.36
CA PHE A 241 2.33 -3.31 -8.06
C PHE A 241 3.73 -3.90 -8.15
N PHE A 242 4.04 -4.60 -9.23
CA PHE A 242 5.37 -5.14 -9.49
C PHE A 242 6.41 -4.03 -9.71
N LEU A 243 6.10 -3.01 -10.51
CA LEU A 243 6.96 -1.84 -10.68
C LEU A 243 7.14 -1.08 -9.37
N HIS A 244 6.12 -0.97 -8.52
CA HIS A 244 6.25 -0.40 -7.18
C HIS A 244 7.11 -1.29 -6.27
N ASN A 245 6.97 -2.61 -6.34
CA ASN A 245 7.83 -3.55 -5.62
C ASN A 245 9.29 -3.41 -6.05
N LEU A 246 9.54 -3.32 -7.37
CA LEU A 246 10.86 -3.09 -7.96
C LEU A 246 11.39 -1.69 -7.64
N ALA A 247 10.56 -0.65 -7.70
CA ALA A 247 10.95 0.72 -7.40
C ALA A 247 11.21 0.88 -5.91
N GLN A 248 10.44 0.26 -5.01
CA GLN A 248 10.78 0.21 -3.59
C GLN A 248 12.05 -0.59 -3.36
N MET A 249 12.26 -1.67 -4.11
CA MET A 249 13.55 -2.36 -4.14
C MET A 249 14.66 -1.52 -4.76
N LYS A 250 14.36 -0.58 -5.67
CA LYS A 250 15.29 0.35 -6.30
C LYS A 250 15.43 1.65 -5.53
N PHE A 251 14.55 2.01 -4.62
CA PHE A 251 14.78 3.07 -3.64
C PHE A 251 15.45 2.49 -2.41
N SER A 252 15.24 1.19 -2.17
CA SER A 252 16.13 0.37 -1.36
C SER A 252 17.49 0.21 -2.08
N ASN A 253 17.52 -0.06 -3.40
CA ASN A 253 18.74 -0.35 -4.20
C ASN A 253 19.45 0.89 -4.82
N ASP A 254 18.83 2.06 -4.96
CA ASP A 254 19.45 3.34 -5.39
C ASP A 254 20.01 4.07 -4.17
N HIS A 255 19.73 3.56 -2.97
CA HIS A 255 20.65 3.73 -1.84
C HIS A 255 21.84 2.76 -1.88
N ASP A 256 21.98 1.94 -2.93
CA ASP A 256 22.63 0.62 -2.82
C ASP A 256 23.34 0.13 -4.11
N GLU A 257 23.44 0.96 -5.17
CA GLU A 257 24.35 0.67 -6.30
C GLU A 257 25.81 1.09 -6.02
N GLY A 258 26.07 1.71 -4.86
CA GLY A 258 27.43 2.07 -4.43
C GLY A 258 28.00 1.23 -3.30
N SER A 259 27.18 0.76 -2.35
CA SER A 259 27.66 0.21 -1.08
C SER A 259 26.51 -0.51 -0.34
N LEU A 260 26.28 -1.78 -0.66
CA LEU A 260 25.34 -2.64 0.09
C LEU A 260 26.05 -3.21 1.33
N LEU A 261 25.70 -2.74 2.53
CA LEU A 261 25.79 -3.60 3.73
C LEU A 261 24.53 -4.45 3.83
N SER A 262 24.57 -5.51 3.06
CA SER A 262 23.59 -6.56 3.16
C SER A 262 24.05 -7.52 4.24
N PHE A 263 23.40 -7.58 5.40
CA PHE A 263 23.35 -8.83 6.20
C PHE A 263 22.52 -9.89 5.44
N VAL A 264 22.68 -9.96 4.12
CA VAL A 264 22.10 -10.98 3.25
C VAL A 264 22.77 -12.28 3.65
N PRO A 265 22.02 -13.21 4.26
CA PRO A 265 22.50 -14.57 4.34
C PRO A 265 22.68 -15.01 2.88
N LYS A 266 23.86 -15.58 2.56
CA LYS A 266 24.23 -16.25 1.29
C LYS A 266 25.20 -15.53 0.34
N ARG A 267 25.73 -14.33 0.62
CA ARG A 267 26.83 -13.77 -0.22
C ARG A 267 28.22 -14.05 0.33
N TYR A 268 28.42 -13.85 1.62
CA TYR A 268 29.69 -14.09 2.30
C TYR A 268 29.48 -15.06 3.45
N SER A 269 30.34 -16.05 3.58
CA SER A 269 30.21 -17.13 4.56
C SER A 269 31.55 -17.42 5.23
N MET A 270 31.53 -18.05 6.41
CA MET A 270 32.77 -18.46 7.07
C MET A 270 33.61 -19.41 6.19
N ALA A 271 32.95 -20.19 5.32
CA ALA A 271 33.61 -21.11 4.40
C ALA A 271 34.25 -20.42 3.18
N THR A 272 33.67 -19.33 2.69
CA THR A 272 34.13 -18.61 1.48
C THR A 272 35.04 -17.42 1.80
N ASP A 273 34.81 -16.76 2.93
CA ASP A 273 35.41 -15.47 3.29
C ASP A 273 36.16 -15.51 4.62
N GLY A 274 36.21 -16.66 5.28
CA GLY A 274 36.95 -16.85 6.53
C GLY A 274 36.43 -15.99 7.69
N LYS A 275 37.21 -15.98 8.77
CA LYS A 275 36.92 -15.23 9.99
C LYS A 275 37.53 -13.85 9.93
N LEU A 276 36.74 -12.82 10.23
CA LEU A 276 37.24 -11.45 10.42
C LEU A 276 38.05 -11.37 11.71
N VAL A 277 39.25 -10.81 11.62
CA VAL A 277 40.17 -10.63 12.76
C VAL A 277 40.21 -9.17 13.19
N HIS A 278 40.31 -8.27 12.22
CA HIS A 278 40.46 -6.85 12.49
C HIS A 278 39.81 -6.02 11.38
N VAL A 279 39.18 -4.91 11.76
CA VAL A 279 38.64 -3.91 10.84
C VAL A 279 38.98 -2.54 11.36
N GLU A 280 39.54 -1.68 10.51
CA GLU A 280 39.90 -0.31 10.85
C GLU A 280 39.38 0.68 9.80
N VAL A 281 39.13 1.92 10.21
CA VAL A 281 38.86 3.02 9.29
C VAL A 281 40.19 3.62 8.87
N ALA A 282 40.64 3.29 7.66
CA ALA A 282 41.93 3.75 7.15
C ALA A 282 41.90 5.22 6.68
N SER A 283 40.78 5.67 6.08
CA SER A 283 40.61 7.05 5.63
C SER A 283 39.13 7.37 5.35
N TYR A 284 38.85 8.61 4.93
CA TYR A 284 37.55 8.98 4.39
C TYR A 284 37.71 9.82 3.11
N LYS A 285 36.72 9.75 2.22
CA LYS A 285 36.65 10.41 0.93
C LYS A 285 35.33 11.18 0.84
N LYS A 286 35.38 12.36 0.22
CA LYS A 286 34.21 13.19 -0.06
C LYS A 286 33.71 12.91 -1.47
N ARG A 287 32.40 12.72 -1.65
CA ARG A 287 31.73 12.46 -2.93
C ARG A 287 30.48 13.34 -3.10
N TYR A 288 29.95 13.37 -4.33
CA TYR A 288 28.77 14.14 -4.70
C TYR A 288 27.86 13.31 -5.61
N ASP A 289 26.61 13.09 -5.20
CA ASP A 289 25.58 12.41 -6.00
C ASP A 289 24.20 12.50 -5.31
N PRO A 290 23.25 13.37 -5.74
CA PRO A 290 23.44 14.72 -6.29
C PRO A 290 23.95 15.74 -5.25
N ASP A 291 23.92 15.39 -3.96
CA ASP A 291 24.39 16.21 -2.82
C ASP A 291 25.75 15.71 -2.28
N LYS A 292 26.41 16.52 -1.44
CA LYS A 292 27.68 16.17 -0.79
C LYS A 292 27.50 15.05 0.25
N TYR A 293 28.26 13.97 0.13
CA TYR A 293 28.35 12.90 1.14
C TYR A 293 29.79 12.45 1.40
N TYR A 294 29.99 11.72 2.50
CA TYR A 294 31.28 11.15 2.90
C TYR A 294 31.23 9.63 2.89
N VAL A 295 32.32 9.02 2.42
CA VAL A 295 32.54 7.58 2.38
C VAL A 295 33.83 7.28 3.12
N TYR A 296 33.78 6.35 4.07
CA TYR A 296 34.91 5.86 4.84
C TYR A 296 35.51 4.64 4.14
N VAL A 297 36.83 4.62 4.01
CA VAL A 297 37.58 3.47 3.51
C VAL A 297 37.96 2.62 4.72
N LEU A 298 37.45 1.40 4.76
CA LEU A 298 37.72 0.40 5.77
C LEU A 298 38.78 -0.57 5.28
N GLY A 299 39.79 -0.82 6.12
CA GLY A 299 40.71 -1.93 5.96
C GLY A 299 40.18 -3.16 6.69
N VAL A 300 39.98 -4.26 5.98
CA VAL A 300 39.46 -5.52 6.52
C VAL A 300 40.54 -6.60 6.48
N TYR A 301 40.76 -7.25 7.63
CA TYR A 301 41.76 -8.29 7.84
C TYR A 301 41.09 -9.59 8.28
N ARG A 302 41.50 -10.70 7.68
CA ARG A 302 40.93 -12.04 7.89
C ARG A 302 41.98 -13.03 8.38
N GLU A 303 41.52 -14.05 9.08
CA GLU A 303 42.36 -15.12 9.60
C GLU A 303 42.92 -15.96 8.43
N GLY A 304 44.25 -16.08 8.35
CA GLY A 304 44.94 -16.83 7.30
C GLY A 304 45.25 -16.05 6.02
N ASP A 305 44.71 -14.84 5.84
CA ASP A 305 44.99 -13.97 4.70
C ASP A 305 45.88 -12.79 5.14
N LYS A 306 47.03 -12.63 4.49
CA LYS A 306 47.95 -11.50 4.75
C LYS A 306 47.56 -10.23 3.98
N SER A 307 46.61 -10.33 3.05
CA SER A 307 46.22 -9.20 2.21
C SER A 307 45.10 -8.38 2.85
N LYS A 308 45.31 -7.07 2.89
CA LYS A 308 44.31 -6.10 3.34
C LYS A 308 43.26 -5.93 2.26
N MET A 309 41.98 -6.11 2.59
CA MET A 309 40.87 -5.79 1.68
C MET A 309 40.30 -4.41 2.01
N ASP A 310 40.34 -3.49 1.05
CA ASP A 310 39.75 -2.16 1.21
C ASP A 310 38.29 -2.16 0.74
N ILE A 311 37.38 -1.80 1.64
CA ILE A 311 35.96 -1.59 1.33
C ILE A 311 35.56 -0.15 1.65
N GLN A 312 34.48 0.32 1.03
CA GLN A 312 33.99 1.69 1.19
C GLN A 312 32.59 1.70 1.76
N ARG A 313 32.36 2.49 2.82
CA ARG A 313 31.09 2.55 3.56
C ARG A 313 30.72 3.97 3.96
N THR A 314 29.44 4.29 3.93
CA THR A 314 28.86 5.56 4.38
C THR A 314 28.57 5.54 5.88
N TYR A 315 28.36 6.71 6.48
CA TYR A 315 27.94 6.80 7.89
C TYR A 315 26.60 6.08 8.15
N LYS A 316 25.68 6.14 7.19
CA LYS A 316 24.37 5.48 7.27
C LYS A 316 24.51 3.95 7.43
N GLU A 317 25.43 3.35 6.69
CA GLU A 317 25.75 1.91 6.76
C GLU A 317 26.35 1.51 8.13
N PHE A 318 27.16 2.36 8.75
CA PHE A 318 27.65 2.10 10.13
C PHE A 318 26.51 2.15 11.15
N CYS A 319 25.59 3.11 11.01
CA CYS A 319 24.43 3.19 11.89
C CYS A 319 23.53 1.95 11.76
N GLU A 320 23.32 1.46 10.54
CA GLU A 320 22.59 0.21 10.30
C GLU A 320 23.29 -0.98 10.96
N LEU A 321 24.61 -1.13 10.75
CA LEU A 321 25.42 -2.16 11.39
C LEU A 321 25.27 -2.12 12.91
N HIS A 322 25.42 -0.94 13.52
CA HIS A 322 25.28 -0.77 14.96
C HIS A 322 23.88 -1.17 15.46
N GLN A 323 22.81 -0.71 14.79
CA GLN A 323 21.44 -1.08 15.16
C GLN A 323 21.21 -2.58 15.11
N LYS A 324 21.71 -3.26 14.07
CA LYS A 324 21.59 -4.72 13.94
C LYS A 324 22.40 -5.46 15.01
N LEU A 325 23.62 -5.01 15.31
CA LEU A 325 24.41 -5.58 16.39
C LEU A 325 23.70 -5.44 17.75
N CYS A 326 23.05 -4.30 18.01
CA CYS A 326 22.23 -4.12 19.22
C CYS A 326 21.03 -5.09 19.27
N ILE A 327 20.42 -5.44 18.13
CA ILE A 327 19.30 -6.39 18.06
C ILE A 327 19.77 -7.83 18.29
N TYR A 328 20.85 -8.25 17.61
CA TYR A 328 21.33 -9.62 17.68
C TYR A 328 22.16 -9.92 18.93
N PHE A 329 22.82 -8.90 19.49
CA PHE A 329 23.67 -9.02 20.68
C PHE A 329 23.25 -8.00 21.75
N PRO A 330 22.03 -8.10 22.30
CA PRO A 330 21.47 -7.08 23.21
C PRO A 330 22.24 -6.93 24.52
N LEU A 331 23.08 -7.90 24.88
CA LEU A 331 23.92 -7.89 26.09
C LEU A 331 25.34 -7.38 25.83
N ALA A 332 25.72 -7.14 24.58
CA ALA A 332 27.03 -6.61 24.25
C ALA A 332 27.09 -5.10 24.51
N LYS A 333 28.15 -4.62 25.17
CA LYS A 333 28.42 -3.20 25.32
C LYS A 333 28.95 -2.64 24.00
N LEU A 334 28.04 -2.18 23.15
CA LEU A 334 28.38 -1.51 21.90
C LEU A 334 28.47 0.00 22.15
N HIS A 335 29.66 0.56 21.96
CA HIS A 335 29.87 2.00 22.07
C HIS A 335 29.30 2.71 20.84
N ARG A 336 28.72 3.90 21.05
CA ARG A 336 28.16 4.76 19.99
C ARG A 336 29.23 5.59 19.31
#